data_AF-A0A256GJS7-F1
#
_entry.id   AF-A0A256GJS7-F1
#
_cell.length_a   1.000
_cell.length_b   1.000
_cell.length_c   1.000
_cell.angle_alpha   90.00
_cell.angle_beta   90.00
_cell.angle_gamma   90.00
#
_symmetry.space_group_name_H-M   'P 1'
#
loop_
_entity.id
_entity.type
_entity.pdbx_description
1 polymer ?
#
loop_
_entity_poly.entity_id
_entity_poly.type
_entity_poly.pdbx_seq_one_letter_code
_entity_poly.pdbx_strand_id
1 'polypeptide(L)'
;MNARNEERMSAIQRAALQIIAGIDMDKLLRAPVEEQLQAKGRLNRLIERERLRGMRGHWSYDLNRHIALKQALDRLCGIKAKQKSML
;
A
#
# COMPACT_ATOMS: atom_id res chain seq x y z
N MET A 1 10.25 -2.00 20.46
CA MET A 1 8.79 -2.27 20.42
C MET A 1 8.53 -3.37 19.38
N ASN A 2 8.53 -4.61 19.86
CA ASN A 2 7.84 -5.82 19.41
C ASN A 2 7.63 -6.04 17.90
N ALA A 3 8.50 -6.85 17.27
CA ALA A 3 8.33 -7.44 15.95
C ALA A 3 6.93 -8.05 15.71
N ARG A 4 6.27 -8.54 16.77
CA ARG A 4 4.89 -9.05 16.75
C ARG A 4 3.84 -7.99 16.41
N ASN A 5 4.07 -6.73 16.82
CA ASN A 5 3.20 -5.61 16.48
C ASN A 5 3.44 -5.16 15.03
N GLU A 6 4.69 -5.19 14.56
CA GLU A 6 5.02 -4.93 13.15
C GLU A 6 4.42 -6.01 12.24
N GLU A 7 4.49 -7.29 12.63
CA GLU A 7 3.87 -8.41 11.92
C GLU A 7 2.35 -8.27 11.86
N ARG A 8 1.69 -7.99 12.99
CA ARG A 8 0.25 -7.75 13.05
C ARG A 8 -0.17 -6.54 12.23
N MET A 9 0.57 -5.44 12.34
CA MET A 9 0.35 -4.24 11.53
C MET A 9 0.52 -4.55 10.03
N SER A 10 1.51 -5.36 9.67
CA SER A 10 1.74 -5.82 8.29
C SER A 10 0.63 -6.72 7.78
N ALA A 11 0.02 -7.55 8.64
CA ALA A 11 -1.07 -8.45 8.27
C ALA A 11 -2.36 -7.67 8.03
N ILE A 12 -2.65 -6.67 8.89
CA ILE A 12 -3.80 -5.77 8.72
C ILE A 12 -3.63 -4.90 7.48
N GLN A 13 -2.44 -4.34 7.25
CA GLN A 13 -2.15 -3.55 6.04
C GLN A 13 -2.27 -4.39 4.77
N ARG A 14 -1.79 -5.65 4.79
CA ARG A 14 -1.96 -6.60 3.67
C ARG A 14 -3.42 -6.94 3.41
N ALA A 15 -4.19 -7.26 4.44
CA ALA A 15 -5.62 -7.54 4.31
C ALA A 15 -6.41 -6.32 3.82
N ALA A 16 -6.14 -5.13 4.37
CA ALA A 16 -6.74 -3.88 3.93
C ALA A 16 -6.41 -3.60 2.46
N LEU A 17 -5.18 -3.84 2.03
CA LEU A 17 -4.81 -3.69 0.63
C LEU A 17 -5.47 -4.72 -0.28
N GLN A 18 -5.59 -5.96 0.16
CA GLN A 18 -6.27 -7.01 -0.57
C GLN A 18 -7.75 -6.66 -0.77
N ILE A 19 -8.38 -6.06 0.23
CA ILE A 19 -9.76 -5.56 0.17
C ILE A 19 -9.88 -4.31 -0.71
N ILE A 20 -8.95 -3.35 -0.59
CA ILE A 20 -9.00 -2.05 -1.26
C ILE A 20 -8.58 -2.13 -2.74
N ALA A 21 -7.58 -2.95 -3.05
CA ALA A 21 -6.98 -3.04 -4.39
C ALA A 21 -7.29 -4.37 -5.09
N GLY A 22 -7.84 -5.37 -4.39
CA GLY A 22 -8.06 -6.71 -4.94
C GLY A 22 -6.75 -7.48 -5.20
N ILE A 23 -5.64 -7.07 -4.59
CA ILE A 23 -4.30 -7.60 -4.86
C ILE A 23 -3.84 -8.47 -3.69
N ASP A 24 -3.59 -9.75 -3.96
CA ASP A 24 -2.83 -10.62 -3.04
C ASP A 24 -1.34 -10.27 -3.14
N MET A 25 -0.82 -9.61 -2.10
CA MET A 25 0.57 -9.16 -2.06
C MET A 25 1.58 -10.31 -2.00
N ASP A 26 1.26 -11.41 -1.32
CA ASP A 26 2.20 -12.53 -1.18
C ASP A 26 2.27 -13.33 -2.49
N LYS A 27 1.17 -13.41 -3.24
CA LYS A 27 1.16 -13.91 -4.63
C LYS A 27 1.92 -12.97 -5.57
N LEU A 28 1.65 -11.66 -5.50
CA LEU A 28 2.25 -10.67 -6.41
C LEU A 28 3.77 -10.58 -6.25
N LEU A 29 4.29 -10.68 -5.03
CA LEU A 29 5.74 -10.64 -4.78
C LEU A 29 6.48 -11.87 -5.36
N ARG A 30 5.77 -12.98 -5.61
CA ARG A 30 6.31 -14.20 -6.24
C ARG A 30 6.02 -14.27 -7.74
N ALA A 31 5.26 -13.32 -8.27
CA ALA A 31 4.86 -13.28 -9.66
C ALA A 31 6.01 -12.85 -10.58
N PRO A 32 5.93 -13.14 -11.89
CA PRO A 32 6.88 -12.62 -12.88
C PRO A 32 6.98 -11.10 -12.84
N VAL A 33 8.14 -10.57 -13.25
CA VAL A 33 8.44 -9.12 -13.23
C VAL A 33 7.40 -8.30 -13.99
N GLU A 34 6.85 -8.83 -15.08
CA GLU A 34 5.81 -8.17 -15.88
C GLU A 34 4.52 -7.95 -15.08
N GLU A 35 4.07 -8.95 -14.32
CA GLU A 35 2.89 -8.84 -13.46
C GLU A 35 3.13 -7.85 -12.32
N GLN A 36 4.34 -7.85 -11.75
CA GLN A 36 4.75 -6.85 -10.77
C GLN A 36 4.73 -5.44 -11.34
N LEU A 37 5.23 -5.22 -12.57
CA LEU A 37 5.22 -3.91 -13.23
C LEU A 37 3.79 -3.42 -13.53
N GLN A 38 2.91 -4.32 -14.00
CA GLN A 38 1.49 -3.99 -14.19
C GLN A 38 0.83 -3.57 -12.87
N ALA A 39 1.09 -4.30 -11.79
CA ALA A 39 0.57 -3.96 -10.47
C ALA A 39 1.12 -2.63 -9.94
N LYS A 40 2.42 -2.34 -10.13
CA LYS A 40 3.01 -1.01 -9.82
C LYS A 40 2.26 0.11 -10.54
N GLY A 41 2.00 -0.07 -11.84
CA GLY A 41 1.24 0.91 -12.63
C GLY A 41 -0.22 1.08 -12.18
N ARG A 42 -0.87 0.02 -11.70
CA ARG A 42 -2.22 0.10 -11.12
C ARG A 42 -2.20 0.83 -9.78
N LEU A 43 -1.28 0.48 -8.88
CA LEU A 43 -1.12 1.12 -7.57
C LEU A 43 -0.86 2.62 -7.70
N ASN A 44 0.07 3.04 -8.58
CA ASN A 44 0.33 4.46 -8.85
C ASN A 44 -0.93 5.23 -9.27
N ARG A 45 -1.75 4.65 -10.16
CA ARG A 45 -3.01 5.27 -10.61
C ARG A 45 -4.06 5.37 -9.50
N LEU A 46 -4.10 4.40 -8.58
CA LEU A 46 -5.00 4.44 -7.43
C LEU A 46 -4.56 5.51 -6.42
N ILE A 47 -3.26 5.58 -6.11
CA ILE A 47 -2.68 6.58 -5.22
C ILE A 47 -2.98 7.99 -5.74
N GLU A 48 -2.73 8.24 -7.03
CA GLU A 48 -2.94 9.56 -7.62
C GLU A 48 -4.42 9.96 -7.60
N ARG A 49 -5.32 9.02 -7.89
CA ARG A 49 -6.77 9.25 -7.80
C ARG A 49 -7.19 9.62 -6.39
N GLU A 50 -6.65 8.94 -5.39
CA GLU A 50 -6.92 9.22 -3.97
C GLU A 50 -6.37 10.59 -3.56
N ARG A 51 -5.16 10.93 -4.01
CA ARG A 51 -4.54 12.24 -3.79
C ARG A 51 -5.38 13.37 -4.39
N LEU A 52 -5.87 13.20 -5.62
CA LEU A 52 -6.75 14.15 -6.30
C LEU A 52 -8.08 14.34 -5.55
N ARG A 53 -8.66 13.27 -4.98
CA ARG A 53 -9.85 13.38 -4.12
C ARG A 53 -9.56 14.21 -2.87
N GLY A 54 -8.45 13.94 -2.20
CA GLY A 54 -8.02 14.68 -1.01
C GLY A 54 -7.80 16.16 -1.29
N MET A 55 -7.09 16.50 -2.37
CA MET A 55 -6.87 17.91 -2.76
C MET A 55 -8.14 18.66 -3.10
N ARG A 56 -9.18 17.97 -3.61
CA ARG A 56 -10.47 18.57 -3.95
C ARG A 56 -11.43 18.60 -2.77
N GLY A 57 -11.02 18.16 -1.57
CA GLY A 57 -11.88 18.03 -0.41
C GLY A 57 -13.06 17.08 -0.64
N HIS A 58 -12.91 16.10 -1.54
CA HIS A 58 -14.00 15.21 -1.91
C HIS A 58 -14.35 14.30 -0.75
N TRP A 59 -15.63 14.17 -0.42
CA TRP A 59 -16.13 13.39 0.74
C TRP A 59 -15.65 11.94 0.77
N SER A 60 -15.38 11.35 -0.40
CA SER A 60 -14.90 9.98 -0.51
C SER A 60 -13.40 9.84 -0.31
N TYR A 61 -12.64 10.92 -0.10
CA TYR A 61 -11.23 10.84 0.24
C TYR A 61 -11.02 10.03 1.52
N ASP A 62 -10.04 9.12 1.49
CA ASP A 62 -9.68 8.30 2.63
C ASP A 62 -8.15 8.26 2.78
N LEU A 63 -7.66 8.86 3.87
CA LEU A 63 -6.24 8.89 4.20
C LEU A 63 -5.68 7.48 4.47
N ASN A 64 -6.44 6.61 5.13
CA ASN A 64 -6.00 5.24 5.41
C ASN A 64 -5.87 4.44 4.12
N ARG A 65 -6.81 4.64 3.18
CA ARG A 65 -6.72 4.06 1.84
C ARG A 65 -5.49 4.55 1.09
N HIS A 66 -5.18 5.84 1.16
CA HIS A 66 -3.97 6.39 0.56
C HIS A 66 -2.69 5.76 1.16
N ILE A 67 -2.61 5.68 2.49
CA ILE A 67 -1.47 5.10 3.20
C ILE A 67 -1.29 3.62 2.83
N ALA A 68 -2.38 2.84 2.81
CA ALA A 68 -2.34 1.42 2.43
C ALA A 68 -1.79 1.24 1.01
N LEU A 69 -2.33 1.98 0.03
CA LEU A 69 -1.87 1.93 -1.37
C LEU A 69 -0.38 2.27 -1.50
N LYS A 70 0.09 3.29 -0.78
CA LYS A 70 1.49 3.69 -0.75
C LYS A 70 2.38 2.58 -0.15
N GLN A 71 2.00 2.01 0.99
CA GLN A 71 2.75 0.94 1.65
C GLN A 71 2.89 -0.31 0.77
N ALA A 72 1.86 -0.63 -0.02
CA ALA A 72 1.94 -1.73 -0.97
C ALA A 72 2.91 -1.45 -2.12
N LEU A 73 2.86 -0.24 -2.67
CA LEU A 73 3.79 0.16 -3.71
C LEU A 73 5.23 0.12 -3.19
N ASP A 74 5.48 0.62 -1.97
CA ASP A 74 6.79 0.53 -1.33
C ASP A 74 7.27 -0.91 -1.22
N ARG A 75 6.40 -1.79 -0.72
CA ARG A 75 6.71 -3.22 -0.54
C ARG A 75 7.05 -3.89 -1.86
N LEU A 76 6.32 -3.54 -2.94
CA LEU A 76 6.56 -4.05 -4.29
C LEU A 76 7.81 -3.46 -4.96
N CYS A 77 8.25 -2.28 -4.52
CA CYS A 77 9.50 -1.66 -4.95
C CYS A 77 10.69 -2.06 -4.07
N GLY A 78 10.49 -2.85 -3.02
CA GLY A 78 11.53 -3.18 -2.05
C GLY A 78 11.97 -1.98 -1.19
N ILE A 79 11.20 -0.90 -1.17
CA ILE A 79 11.48 0.28 -0.35
C ILE A 79 11.09 -0.08 1.09
N LYS A 80 12.09 -0.25 1.96
CA LYS A 80 11.83 -0.31 3.39
C LYS A 80 11.35 1.07 3.83
N ALA A 81 10.11 1.16 4.29
CA ALA A 81 9.63 2.38 4.93
C ALA A 81 10.60 2.73 6.06
N LYS A 82 11.23 3.91 6.02
CA LYS A 82 11.90 4.47 7.20
C LYS A 82 10.81 4.65 8.25
N GLN A 83 10.68 3.71 9.18
CA GLN A 83 9.93 3.96 10.41
C GLN A 83 10.57 5.21 11.01
N LYS A 84 9.81 6.29 11.05
CA LYS A 84 10.19 7.48 11.80
C LYS A 84 10.16 7.03 13.25
N SER A 85 11.32 6.68 13.82
CA SER A 85 11.49 6.66 15.26
C SER A 85 11.13 8.05 15.74
N MET A 86 9.90 8.22 16.23
CA MET A 86 9.60 9.29 17.16
C MET A 86 10.34 8.92 18.45
N LEU A 87 11.38 9.71 18.73
CA LEU A 87 11.85 9.98 20.08
C LEU A 87 10.70 10.58 20.91
#